data_AF-A0A1V2GWS3-F1
#
_entry.id   AF-A0A1V2GWS3-F1
#
_cell.length_a   1.000
_cell.length_b   1.000
_cell.length_c   1.000
_cell.angle_alpha   90.00
_cell.angle_beta   90.00
_cell.angle_gamma   90.00
#
_symmetry.space_group_name_H-M   'P 1'
#
loop_
_entity.id
_entity.type
_entity.pdbx_description
1 polymer ?
#
loop_
_entity_poly.entity_id
_entity_poly.type
_entity_poly.pdbx_seq_one_letter_code
_entity_poly.pdbx_strand_id
1 'polypeptide(L)' 'MSDLTLCLSGYPIRIRLHIGRAQPYTLEVDGQEGRPYSSLQLARADALLRAAEWDDWIDAAEDRAF' A
#
# COMPACT_ATOMS: atom_id res chain seq x y z
N MET A 1 3.01 -6.49 21.43
CA MET A 1 3.42 -7.11 20.16
C MET A 1 3.75 -5.97 19.23
N SER A 2 4.99 -5.85 18.77
CA SER A 2 5.45 -4.66 18.04
C SER A 2 5.15 -4.80 16.56
N ASP A 3 4.15 -4.07 16.04
CA ASP A 3 3.89 -3.99 14.61
C ASP A 3 4.85 -2.96 13.99
N LEU A 4 5.64 -3.36 12.99
CA LEU A 4 6.43 -2.43 12.18
C LEU A 4 5.56 -1.94 11.02
N THR A 5 5.53 -0.62 10.78
CA THR A 5 4.82 -0.04 9.63
C THR A 5 5.80 0.67 8.71
N LEU A 6 5.70 0.39 7.42
CA LEU A 6 6.44 1.06 6.35
C LEU A 6 5.46 1.89 5.54
N CYS A 7 5.58 3.21 5.58
CA CYS A 7 4.73 4.13 4.81
C CYS A 7 5.44 4.56 3.52
N LEU A 8 4.69 4.68 2.44
CA LEU A 8 5.20 5.28 1.20
C LEU A 8 4.89 6.79 1.24
N SER A 9 5.90 7.62 1.46
CA SER A 9 5.73 9.06 1.62
C SER A 9 5.06 9.70 0.40
N GLY A 10 4.02 10.50 0.64
CA GLY A 10 3.23 11.14 -0.41
C GLY A 10 2.07 10.30 -0.94
N TYR A 11 1.93 9.05 -0.51
CA TYR A 11 0.89 8.14 -0.96
C TYR A 11 0.02 7.65 0.20
N PRO A 12 -1.26 7.32 -0.04
CA PRO A 12 -2.16 6.73 0.96
C PRO A 12 -1.87 5.23 1.18
N ILE A 13 -0.60 4.82 1.18
CA ILE A 13 -0.17 3.42 1.09
C ILE A 13 0.78 3.07 2.24
N ARG A 14 0.51 1.96 2.94
CA ARG A 14 1.31 1.47 4.07
C ARG A 14 1.39 -0.06 4.11
N ILE A 15 2.56 -0.59 4.50
CA ILE A 15 2.79 -2.02 4.73
C ILE A 15 2.98 -2.25 6.23
N ARG A 16 2.17 -3.10 6.83
CA ARG A 16 2.28 -3.52 8.23
C ARG A 16 2.89 -4.90 8.35
N LEU A 17 3.79 -5.07 9.30
CA LEU A 17 4.40 -6.35 9.67
C LEU A 17 3.77 -6.88 10.96
N HIS A 18 3.27 -8.11 10.89
CA HIS A 18 2.69 -8.88 11.99
C HIS A 18 3.57 -10.10 12.27
N ILE A 19 4.25 -10.10 13.42
CA ILE A 19 5.12 -11.21 13.82
C ILE A 19 4.28 -12.43 14.19
N GLY A 20 4.72 -13.63 13.78
CA GLY A 20 4.08 -14.90 14.14
C GLY A 20 2.88 -15.29 13.25
N ARG A 21 2.64 -14.61 12.13
CA ARG A 21 1.63 -14.98 11.13
C ARG A 21 2.26 -15.63 9.91
N ALA A 22 1.53 -16.56 9.27
CA ALA A 22 1.94 -17.18 8.01
C ALA A 22 1.99 -16.18 6.84
N GLN A 23 1.14 -15.15 6.90
CA GLN A 23 1.17 -13.98 6.02
C GLN A 23 1.47 -12.75 6.87
N PRO A 24 2.76 -12.48 7.13
CA PRO A 24 3.14 -11.48 8.12
C PRO A 24 3.07 -10.06 7.58
N TYR A 25 2.81 -9.84 6.30
CA TYR A 25 2.73 -8.49 5.73
C TYR A 25 1.30 -8.16 5.32
N THR A 26 0.85 -6.94 5.59
CA THR A 26 -0.45 -6.44 5.13
C THR A 26 -0.24 -5.11 4.44
N LEU A 27 -0.65 -5.01 3.17
CA LEU A 27 -0.73 -3.75 2.44
C LEU A 27 -2.08 -3.10 2.72
N GLU A 28 -2.07 -1.88 3.23
CA GLU A 28 -3.26 -1.07 3.43
C GLU A 28 -3.17 0.15 2.50
N VAL A 29 -4.26 0.42 1.78
CA VAL A 29 -4.48 1.65 1.01
C VAL A 29 -5.69 2.35 1.63
N ASP A 30 -5.62 3.65 1.87
CA ASP A 30 -6.72 4.35 2.55
C ASP A 30 -8.04 4.21 1.78
N GLY A 31 -9.10 3.83 2.50
CA GLY A 31 -10.41 3.54 1.91
C GLY A 31 -10.55 2.16 1.26
N GLN A 32 -9.50 1.32 1.27
CA GLN A 32 -9.54 -0.06 0.75
C GLN A 32 -9.31 -1.10 1.84
N GLU A 33 -9.78 -2.32 1.60
CA GLU A 33 -9.50 -3.46 2.49
C GLU A 33 -8.02 -3.87 2.40
N GLY A 34 -7.41 -4.14 3.56
CA GLY A 34 -6.01 -4.54 3.65
C GLY A 34 -5.75 -5.90 3.02
N ARG A 35 -4.72 -6.01 2.17
CA ARG A 35 -4.35 -7.24 1.48
C ARG A 35 -3.17 -7.94 2.18
N PRO A 36 -3.31 -9.21 2.58
CA PRO A 36 -2.23 -9.95 3.23
C PRO A 36 -1.23 -10.53 2.21
N TYR A 37 0.03 -10.63 2.62
CA TYR A 37 1.17 -11.09 1.84
C TYR A 37 2.10 -11.98 2.68
N SER A 38 2.67 -13.00 2.03
CA SER A 38 3.64 -13.92 2.65
C SER A 38 5.06 -13.38 2.70
N SER A 39 5.40 -12.36 1.89
CA SER A 39 6.73 -11.76 1.86
C SER A 39 6.68 -10.24 1.68
N LEU A 40 7.73 -9.56 2.18
CA LEU A 40 7.87 -8.12 2.05
C LEU A 40 8.03 -7.70 0.59
N GLN A 41 8.70 -8.54 -0.21
CA GLN A 41 8.93 -8.29 -1.63
C GLN A 41 7.61 -8.22 -2.41
N LEU A 42 6.66 -9.13 -2.12
CA LEU A 42 5.34 -9.11 -2.74
C LEU A 42 4.54 -7.87 -2.30
N ALA A 43 4.50 -7.59 -1.00
CA ALA A 43 3.82 -6.42 -0.47
C ALA A 43 4.40 -5.11 -1.06
N ARG A 44 5.72 -5.02 -1.21
CA ARG A 44 6.41 -3.87 -1.81
C ARG A 44 6.09 -3.72 -3.30
N ALA A 45 6.09 -4.82 -4.06
CA ALA A 45 5.76 -4.77 -5.49
C ALA A 45 4.34 -4.23 -5.71
N ASP A 46 3.36 -4.73 -4.95
CA ASP A 46 1.98 -4.24 -5.04
C ASP A 46 1.83 -2.80 -4.52
N ALA A 47 2.58 -2.41 -3.47
CA ALA A 47 2.59 -1.02 -2.99
C ALA A 47 3.05 -0.03 -4.08
N LEU A 48 4.10 -0.37 -4.82
CA LEU A 48 4.59 0.46 -5.93
C LEU A 48 3.61 0.50 -7.10
N LEU A 49 2.93 -0.62 -7.39
CA LEU A 49 1.87 -0.67 -8.40
C LEU A 49 0.71 0.26 -8.02
N ARG A 50 0.22 0.17 -6.77
CA ARG A 50 -0.85 1.02 -6.24
C ARG A 50 -0.46 2.51 -6.23
N ALA A 51 0.83 2.81 -6.03
CA ALA A 51 1.33 4.18 -6.08
C ALA A 51 1.25 4.74 -7.52
N ALA A 52 1.66 3.96 -8.51
CA ALA A 52 1.52 4.35 -9.92
C ALA A 52 0.05 4.52 -10.33
N GLU A 53 -0.82 3.59 -9.91
CA GLU A 53 -2.27 3.72 -10.12
C GLU A 53 -2.82 5.00 -9.48
N TRP A 54 -2.33 5.40 -8.29
CA TRP A 54 -2.75 6.64 -7.64
C TRP A 54 -2.34 7.87 -8.44
N ASP A 55 -1.11 7.92 -8.95
CA ASP A 55 -0.62 9.02 -9.78
C ASP A 55 -1.51 9.19 -11.02
N ASP A 56 -1.84 8.09 -11.73
CA ASP A 56 -2.75 8.11 -12.88
C ASP A 56 -4.15 8.67 -12.54
N TRP A 57 -4.65 8.40 -11.32
CA TRP A 57 -5.97 8.87 -10.88
C TRP A 57 -5.96 10.35 -10.53
N ILE A 58 -4.88 10.84 -9.91
CA ILE A 58 -4.72 12.26 -9.61
C ILE A 58 -4.63 13.04 -10.91
N ASP A 59 -3.77 12.62 -11.85
CA ASP A 59 -3.63 13.28 -13.15
C ASP A 59 -4.97 13.33 -13.91
N ALA A 60 -5.70 12.21 -13.94
CA ALA A 60 -7.02 12.15 -14.59
C ALA A 60 -8.10 13.00 -13.88
N ALA A 61 -7.98 13.19 -12.56
CA ALA A 61 -8.89 14.04 -11.80
C ALA A 61 -8.59 15.52 -12.03
N GLU A 62 -7.30 15.88 -12.14
CA GLU A 62 -6.84 17.22 -12.48
C GLU A 62 -7.29 17.62 -13.89
N ASP A 63 -7.13 16.74 -14.88
CA ASP A 63 -7.56 16.99 -16.27
C ASP A 63 -9.07 17.21 -16.42
N ARG A 64 -9.89 16.60 -15.56
CA ARG A 64 -11.36 16.74 -15.57
C ARG A 64 -11.87 17.99 -14.86
N ALA A 65 -11.00 18.67 -14.11
CA ALA A 65 -11.34 19.89 -13.40
C ALA A 65 -11.18 21.17 -14.27
N PHE A 66 -10.63 21.04 -15.47
CA PHE A 66 -10.49 22.08 -16.50
C PHE A 66 -11.52 21.93 -17.62
#